data_AF-A0A1G8CGA8-F1
#
_entry.id   AF-A0A1G8CGA8-F1
#
_cell.length_a   1.000
_cell.length_b   1.000
_cell.length_c   1.000
_cell.angle_alpha   90.00
_cell.angle_beta   90.00
_cell.angle_gamma   90.00
#
_symmetry.space_group_name_H-M   'P 1'
#
loop_
_entity.id
_entity.type
_entity.pdbx_description
1 polymer ?
#
loop_
_entity_poly.entity_id
_entity_poly.type
_entity_poly.pdbx_seq_one_letter_code
_entity_poly.pdbx_strand_id
1 'polypeptide(L)'
;MKLMTNCLVALILSGFTGSSLASDAFVKTPHQEGQGILRPIGESCFLYTPSHVVTLAQGILIETRLRKKLKGELINTYPQDLALVKLKDVSACEESSWNGGGERVEAILSVITSGRLNYRHQQGRLEVFDIEITNKAVDTTFNIKLKNSKKFRQGMSGSIITVGDYPIGMLVSVEGNTGTVLRMDMMADISRRVILRYATDLEKIEMGDLSKEESADENKVVSTPPGKPVIKIKQYNESEKPSFEGRLSEGETKDYKILARGNTAYRIISEPQR
;
A
#
# COMPACT_ATOMS: atom_id res chain seq x y z
N MET A 1 14.34 -62.57 -28.27
CA MET A 1 14.62 -61.11 -28.15
C MET A 1 13.74 -60.36 -29.12
N LYS A 2 12.73 -59.64 -28.63
CA LYS A 2 11.94 -58.68 -29.42
C LYS A 2 11.74 -57.42 -28.58
N LEU A 3 12.27 -56.29 -29.07
CA LEU A 3 11.94 -54.94 -28.66
C LEU A 3 10.51 -54.60 -29.15
N MET A 4 9.67 -54.06 -28.28
CA MET A 4 8.67 -53.01 -28.57
C MET A 4 8.41 -52.29 -27.23
N THR A 5 8.91 -51.06 -27.04
CA THR A 5 8.23 -49.79 -27.32
C THR A 5 6.90 -49.66 -26.58
N ASN A 6 6.89 -48.89 -25.49
CA ASN A 6 5.73 -48.11 -25.05
C ASN A 6 6.21 -46.88 -24.30
N CYS A 7 6.20 -45.77 -25.03
CA CYS A 7 6.35 -44.42 -24.53
C CYS A 7 4.92 -43.85 -24.45
N LEU A 8 4.41 -43.51 -23.26
CA LEU A 8 3.32 -42.53 -23.16
C LEU A 8 3.21 -41.95 -21.75
N VAL A 9 3.74 -40.72 -21.64
CA VAL A 9 3.14 -39.52 -21.03
C VAL A 9 2.30 -39.71 -19.75
N ALA A 10 2.80 -39.21 -18.62
CA ALA A 10 1.97 -38.90 -17.46
C ALA A 10 2.34 -37.53 -16.87
N LEU A 11 1.45 -36.57 -17.16
CA LEU A 11 1.06 -35.36 -16.42
C LEU A 11 2.15 -34.55 -15.70
N ILE A 12 2.54 -33.45 -16.33
CA ILE A 12 3.05 -32.25 -15.65
C ILE A 12 1.86 -31.63 -14.90
N LEU A 13 1.71 -31.94 -13.60
CA LEU A 13 0.85 -31.16 -12.71
C LEU A 13 1.45 -29.76 -12.60
N SER A 14 0.90 -28.83 -13.38
CA SER A 14 1.17 -27.41 -13.24
C SER A 14 0.65 -26.99 -11.87
N GLY A 15 1.57 -26.79 -10.93
CA GLY A 15 1.26 -26.20 -9.65
C GLY A 15 0.73 -24.80 -9.88
N PHE A 16 -0.60 -24.65 -9.84
CA PHE A 16 -1.23 -23.36 -9.62
C PHE A 16 -0.83 -22.91 -8.21
N THR A 17 0.27 -22.17 -8.11
CA THR A 17 0.58 -21.39 -6.92
C THR A 17 -0.43 -20.25 -6.86
N GLY A 18 -1.59 -20.52 -6.25
CA GLY A 18 -2.50 -19.46 -5.86
C GLY A 18 -1.77 -18.57 -4.86
N SER A 19 -1.48 -17.33 -5.25
CA SER A 19 -0.99 -16.31 -4.33
C SER A 19 -2.08 -16.06 -3.29
N SER A 20 -1.96 -16.71 -2.15
CA SER A 20 -2.91 -16.54 -1.06
C SER A 20 -2.62 -15.19 -0.39
N LEU A 21 -3.51 -14.22 -0.61
CA LEU A 21 -3.46 -12.95 0.10
C LEU A 21 -3.80 -13.18 1.57
N ALA A 22 -2.80 -12.99 2.41
CA ALA A 22 -2.93 -13.04 3.86
C ALA A 22 -3.00 -11.63 4.43
N SER A 23 -3.47 -11.48 5.68
CA SER A 23 -3.08 -10.28 6.44
C SER A 23 -1.55 -10.14 6.42
N ASP A 24 -1.10 -8.91 6.16
CA ASP A 24 0.29 -8.62 5.84
C ASP A 24 1.19 -8.78 7.04
N ALA A 25 0.68 -8.42 8.20
CA ALA A 25 1.42 -8.42 9.45
C ALA A 25 0.59 -8.93 10.63
N PHE A 26 1.23 -9.74 11.47
CA PHE A 26 0.80 -10.01 12.83
C PHE A 26 1.40 -8.95 13.75
N VAL A 27 0.58 -8.38 14.63
CA VAL A 27 0.95 -7.28 15.54
C VAL A 27 0.86 -7.78 16.97
N LYS A 28 1.94 -7.61 17.73
CA LYS A 28 2.01 -8.01 19.13
C LYS A 28 2.53 -6.87 19.99
N THR A 29 1.80 -6.61 21.06
CA THR A 29 2.21 -5.73 22.15
C THR A 29 2.22 -6.53 23.46
N PRO A 30 2.73 -5.97 24.58
CA PRO A 30 2.69 -6.67 25.86
C PRO A 30 1.28 -7.00 26.35
N HIS A 31 0.28 -6.23 25.90
CA HIS A 31 -1.09 -6.31 26.41
C HIS A 31 -2.09 -6.83 25.39
N GLN A 32 -1.78 -6.73 24.09
CA GLN A 32 -2.72 -7.07 23.03
C GLN A 32 -2.03 -7.73 21.83
N GLU A 33 -2.83 -8.42 21.05
CA GLU A 33 -2.46 -9.00 19.76
C GLU A 33 -3.51 -8.64 18.71
N GLY A 34 -3.07 -8.53 17.47
CA GLY A 34 -3.90 -8.18 16.33
C GLY A 34 -3.15 -8.40 15.03
N GLN A 35 -3.66 -7.77 13.98
CA GLN A 35 -3.11 -7.81 12.63
C GLN A 35 -2.96 -6.40 12.08
N GLY A 36 -2.42 -6.30 10.87
CA GLY A 36 -2.53 -5.08 10.10
C GLY A 36 -2.16 -5.25 8.63
N ILE A 37 -2.34 -4.14 7.91
CA ILE A 37 -2.12 -4.01 6.48
C ILE A 37 -0.88 -3.16 6.27
N LEU A 38 0.06 -3.65 5.48
CA LEU A 38 1.28 -2.92 5.16
C LEU A 38 1.04 -2.04 3.94
N ARG A 39 1.61 -0.83 3.90
CA ARG A 39 1.51 0.11 2.78
C ARG A 39 2.88 0.72 2.51
N PRO A 40 3.49 0.47 1.34
CA PRO A 40 4.70 1.19 0.92
C PRO A 40 4.33 2.62 0.53
N ILE A 41 5.12 3.60 0.99
CA ILE A 41 5.04 5.00 0.58
C ILE A 41 6.46 5.55 0.54
N GLY A 42 6.91 5.96 -0.65
CA GLY A 42 8.29 6.39 -0.89
C GLY A 42 9.28 5.34 -0.38
N GLU A 43 10.24 5.78 0.42
CA GLU A 43 11.23 4.91 1.08
C GLU A 43 10.79 4.50 2.49
N SER A 44 9.48 4.44 2.75
CA SER A 44 8.93 4.06 4.05
C SER A 44 7.89 2.97 3.91
N CYS A 45 7.83 2.09 4.90
CA CYS A 45 6.79 1.08 5.00
C CYS A 45 5.93 1.40 6.23
N PHE A 46 4.62 1.47 6.03
CA PHE A 46 3.65 1.77 7.07
C PHE A 46 2.78 0.56 7.36
N LEU A 47 2.42 0.38 8.62
CA LEU A 47 1.43 -0.57 9.09
C LEU A 47 0.17 0.20 9.51
N TYR A 48 -0.95 -0.20 8.95
CA TYR A 48 -2.30 0.19 9.34
C TYR A 48 -2.84 -0.92 10.24
N THR A 49 -3.21 -0.57 11.46
CA THR A 49 -3.70 -1.52 12.47
C THR A 49 -4.70 -0.81 13.39
N PRO A 50 -5.61 -1.53 14.07
CA PRO A 50 -6.51 -0.87 14.99
C PRO A 50 -5.77 -0.17 16.14
N SER A 51 -6.24 0.99 16.54
CA SER A 51 -5.55 1.81 17.55
C SER A 51 -5.49 1.10 18.91
N HIS A 52 -6.55 0.39 19.30
CA HIS A 52 -6.57 -0.34 20.57
C HIS A 52 -5.42 -1.37 20.69
N VAL A 53 -4.99 -1.96 19.57
CA VAL A 53 -3.89 -2.96 19.54
C VAL A 53 -2.56 -2.35 19.98
N VAL A 54 -2.33 -1.05 19.71
CA VAL A 54 -1.01 -0.41 19.83
C VAL A 54 -0.92 0.77 20.82
N THR A 55 -2.03 1.39 21.22
CA THR A 55 -2.02 2.69 21.93
C THR A 55 -1.38 2.65 23.32
N LEU A 56 -1.34 1.50 23.99
CA LEU A 56 -0.78 1.36 25.36
C LEU A 56 0.58 0.62 25.39
N ALA A 57 1.24 0.48 24.24
CA ALA A 57 2.42 -0.36 24.13
C ALA A 57 3.72 0.42 24.28
N GLN A 58 4.63 -0.04 25.15
CA GLN A 58 6.02 0.44 25.22
C GLN A 58 6.90 -0.05 24.04
N GLY A 59 6.30 -0.81 23.11
CA GLY A 59 6.94 -1.31 21.91
C GLY A 59 5.96 -2.14 21.09
N ILE A 60 6.00 -1.96 19.76
CA ILE A 60 5.13 -2.66 18.81
C ILE A 60 5.99 -3.65 18.05
N LEU A 61 5.77 -4.94 18.29
CA LEU A 61 6.43 -6.02 17.55
C LEU A 61 5.55 -6.43 16.37
N ILE A 62 6.15 -6.49 15.19
CA ILE A 62 5.46 -6.73 13.93
C ILE A 62 6.13 -7.90 13.26
N GLU A 63 5.36 -8.93 12.91
CA GLU A 63 5.82 -10.08 12.15
C GLU A 63 5.14 -10.10 10.78
N THR A 64 5.93 -9.92 9.73
CA THR A 64 5.45 -9.86 8.34
C THR A 64 5.14 -11.25 7.76
N ARG A 65 4.54 -11.30 6.57
CA ARG A 65 4.32 -12.54 5.81
C ARG A 65 5.60 -13.35 5.59
N LEU A 66 6.73 -12.67 5.36
CA LEU A 66 8.06 -13.28 5.22
C LEU A 66 8.74 -13.62 6.56
N ARG A 67 7.99 -13.62 7.68
CA ARG A 67 8.49 -13.88 9.04
C ARG A 67 9.59 -12.92 9.50
N LYS A 68 9.70 -11.74 8.88
CA LYS A 68 10.58 -10.66 9.37
C LYS A 68 9.96 -10.10 10.64
N LYS A 69 10.75 -10.09 11.73
CA LYS A 69 10.35 -9.51 13.01
C LYS A 69 10.93 -8.11 13.14
N LEU A 70 10.04 -7.14 13.27
CA LEU A 70 10.36 -5.72 13.19
C LEU A 70 9.80 -4.99 14.41
N LYS A 71 10.42 -3.86 14.75
CA LYS A 71 9.87 -2.89 15.70
C LYS A 71 9.23 -1.75 14.92
N GLY A 72 8.01 -1.40 15.31
CA GLY A 72 7.28 -0.27 14.76
C GLY A 72 7.36 0.96 15.65
N GLU A 73 7.30 2.14 15.02
CA GLU A 73 7.15 3.44 15.68
C GLU A 73 5.74 3.97 15.44
N LEU A 74 4.98 4.24 16.51
CA LEU A 74 3.64 4.82 16.37
C LEU A 74 3.76 6.26 15.88
N ILE A 75 3.21 6.54 14.70
CA ILE A 75 3.24 7.87 14.08
C ILE A 75 1.99 8.67 14.41
N ASN A 76 0.82 8.03 14.34
CA ASN A 76 -0.44 8.70 14.61
C ASN A 76 -1.54 7.70 15.00
N THR A 77 -2.57 8.19 15.67
CA THR A 77 -3.83 7.49 15.91
C THR A 77 -5.01 8.35 15.42
N TYR A 78 -6.10 7.71 15.06
CA TYR A 78 -7.30 8.35 14.53
C TYR A 78 -8.55 7.90 15.31
N PRO A 79 -9.60 8.75 15.38
CA PRO A 79 -10.83 8.43 16.11
C PRO A 79 -11.56 7.16 15.62
N GLN A 80 -11.36 6.76 14.37
CA GLN A 80 -11.96 5.56 13.75
C GLN A 80 -11.27 4.26 14.16
N ASP A 81 -10.63 4.26 15.34
CA ASP A 81 -9.82 3.16 15.86
C ASP A 81 -8.74 2.71 14.87
N LEU A 82 -8.09 3.67 14.19
CA LEU A 82 -6.96 3.41 13.30
C LEU A 82 -5.67 3.94 13.92
N ALA A 83 -4.59 3.17 13.82
CA ALA A 83 -3.24 3.62 14.10
C ALA A 83 -2.35 3.43 12.87
N LEU A 84 -1.41 4.37 12.73
CA LEU A 84 -0.37 4.34 11.71
C LEU A 84 0.98 4.12 12.40
N VAL A 85 1.66 3.05 12.00
CA VAL A 85 2.95 2.67 12.58
C VAL A 85 3.98 2.62 11.46
N LYS A 86 5.09 3.34 11.62
CA LYS A 86 6.21 3.30 10.66
C LYS A 86 7.15 2.14 10.97
N LEU A 87 7.54 1.42 9.94
CA LEU A 87 8.58 0.40 10.00
C LEU A 87 9.91 0.98 9.52
N LYS A 88 11.01 0.58 10.17
CA LYS A 88 12.37 0.97 9.77
C LYS A 88 12.85 0.30 8.49
N ASP A 89 12.35 -0.91 8.22
CA ASP A 89 12.75 -1.74 7.10
C ASP A 89 11.69 -1.66 5.99
N VAL A 90 12.05 -1.04 4.86
CA VAL A 90 11.16 -0.88 3.70
C VAL A 90 10.81 -2.23 3.06
N SER A 91 11.72 -3.20 3.14
CA SER A 91 11.52 -4.54 2.60
C SER A 91 10.42 -5.32 3.33
N ALA A 92 9.90 -4.79 4.44
CA ALA A 92 8.71 -5.31 5.09
C ALA A 92 7.47 -5.27 4.18
N CYS A 93 7.39 -4.27 3.29
CA CYS A 93 6.26 -4.04 2.40
C CYS A 93 6.33 -4.82 1.07
N GLU A 94 7.33 -5.68 0.85
CA GLU A 94 7.49 -6.46 -0.39
C GLU A 94 6.23 -7.27 -0.76
N GLU A 95 5.49 -7.76 0.25
CA GLU A 95 4.26 -8.52 0.07
C GLU A 95 3.03 -7.80 0.63
N SER A 96 3.03 -6.46 0.56
CA SER A 96 1.90 -5.63 0.93
C SER A 96 0.65 -6.01 0.13
N SER A 97 -0.48 -6.15 0.82
CA SER A 97 -1.78 -6.32 0.18
C SER A 97 -2.43 -4.98 -0.15
N TRP A 98 -1.79 -3.85 0.12
CA TRP A 98 -2.30 -2.51 -0.20
C TRP A 98 -2.26 -2.28 -1.71
N ASN A 99 -3.43 -2.32 -2.34
CA ASN A 99 -3.57 -2.15 -3.79
C ASN A 99 -4.45 -0.93 -4.11
N GLY A 100 -3.80 0.23 -4.29
CA GLY A 100 -4.48 1.51 -4.56
C GLY A 100 -5.01 2.19 -3.30
N GLY A 101 -5.62 3.38 -3.47
CA GLY A 101 -6.22 4.17 -2.39
C GLY A 101 -7.64 3.75 -2.03
N GLY A 102 -8.11 2.57 -2.46
CA GLY A 102 -9.48 2.11 -2.21
C GLY A 102 -10.52 2.61 -3.22
N GLU A 103 -10.09 3.06 -4.40
CA GLU A 103 -10.94 3.70 -5.42
C GLU A 103 -12.10 2.82 -5.89
N ARG A 104 -11.98 1.49 -5.74
CA ARG A 104 -12.98 0.51 -6.16
C ARG A 104 -13.88 0.05 -5.02
N VAL A 105 -13.62 0.46 -3.77
CA VAL A 105 -14.32 -0.03 -2.58
C VAL A 105 -15.81 0.24 -2.68
N GLU A 106 -16.22 1.47 -3.01
CA GLU A 106 -17.62 1.84 -3.14
C GLU A 106 -18.33 1.01 -4.22
N ALA A 107 -17.73 0.89 -5.40
CA ALA A 107 -18.29 0.10 -6.50
C ALA A 107 -18.44 -1.39 -6.11
N ILE A 108 -17.43 -1.96 -5.44
CA ILE A 108 -17.48 -3.35 -4.97
C ILE A 108 -18.57 -3.52 -3.92
N LEU A 109 -18.61 -2.65 -2.91
CA LEU A 109 -19.60 -2.72 -1.85
C LEU A 109 -21.02 -2.53 -2.40
N SER A 110 -21.23 -1.74 -3.45
CA SER A 110 -22.57 -1.54 -4.02
C SER A 110 -23.19 -2.84 -4.57
N VAL A 111 -22.38 -3.75 -5.14
CA VAL A 111 -22.87 -4.98 -5.80
C VAL A 111 -22.62 -6.24 -4.97
N ILE A 112 -21.45 -6.37 -4.36
CA ILE A 112 -20.99 -7.62 -3.75
C ILE A 112 -21.44 -7.72 -2.29
N THR A 113 -21.90 -8.91 -1.89
CA THR A 113 -22.37 -9.23 -0.53
C THR A 113 -21.54 -10.30 0.18
N SER A 114 -20.46 -10.79 -0.45
CA SER A 114 -19.60 -11.83 0.11
C SER A 114 -18.12 -11.54 -0.12
N GLY A 115 -17.28 -11.97 0.81
CA GLY A 115 -15.83 -11.80 0.71
C GLY A 115 -15.09 -12.80 1.58
N ARG A 116 -13.83 -12.48 1.89
CA ARG A 116 -12.97 -13.29 2.75
C ARG A 116 -12.33 -12.43 3.84
N LEU A 117 -12.25 -12.96 5.04
CA LEU A 117 -11.40 -12.43 6.12
C LEU A 117 -10.12 -13.28 6.17
N ASN A 118 -8.97 -12.62 6.04
CA ASN A 118 -7.67 -13.29 6.00
C ASN A 118 -6.96 -13.11 7.34
N TYR A 119 -6.92 -14.15 8.18
CA TYR A 119 -6.37 -14.09 9.52
C TYR A 119 -5.03 -14.83 9.62
N ARG A 120 -4.01 -14.20 10.19
CA ARG A 120 -2.70 -14.83 10.41
C ARG A 120 -2.51 -15.19 11.87
N HIS A 121 -2.21 -16.46 12.13
CA HIS A 121 -1.83 -16.94 13.45
C HIS A 121 -0.41 -16.48 13.82
N GLN A 122 -0.11 -16.41 15.12
CA GLN A 122 1.24 -16.08 15.62
C GLN A 122 2.36 -16.95 15.00
N GLN A 123 2.07 -18.20 14.64
CA GLN A 123 3.02 -19.12 13.99
C GLN A 123 3.16 -18.91 12.47
N GLY A 124 2.55 -17.85 11.93
CA GLY A 124 2.58 -17.50 10.51
C GLY A 124 1.60 -18.28 9.63
N ARG A 125 0.80 -19.19 10.20
CA ARG A 125 -0.26 -19.91 9.46
C ARG A 125 -1.38 -18.94 9.07
N LEU A 126 -1.80 -18.98 7.81
CA LEU A 126 -2.97 -18.26 7.33
C LEU A 126 -4.23 -19.12 7.51
N GLU A 127 -5.29 -18.49 8.00
CA GLU A 127 -6.65 -19.04 8.02
C GLU A 127 -7.58 -18.05 7.33
N VAL A 128 -8.36 -18.54 6.37
CA VAL A 128 -9.29 -17.73 5.58
C VAL A 128 -10.71 -18.09 5.97
N PHE A 129 -11.52 -17.07 6.25
CA PHE A 129 -12.92 -17.22 6.60
C PHE A 129 -13.80 -16.61 5.54
N ASP A 130 -14.78 -17.37 5.04
CA ASP A 130 -15.82 -16.81 4.20
C ASP A 130 -16.73 -15.90 5.03
N ILE A 131 -17.03 -14.73 4.49
CA ILE A 131 -17.86 -13.72 5.15
C ILE A 131 -19.06 -13.34 4.30
N GLU A 132 -20.07 -12.83 4.98
CA GLU A 132 -21.23 -12.15 4.41
C GLU A 132 -21.20 -10.68 4.84
N ILE A 133 -21.33 -9.77 3.89
CA ILE A 133 -21.44 -8.33 4.11
C ILE A 133 -22.92 -8.03 4.37
N THR A 134 -23.24 -7.68 5.61
CA THR A 134 -24.63 -7.61 6.10
C THR A 134 -25.19 -6.19 6.17
N ASN A 135 -24.32 -5.21 6.36
CA ASN A 135 -24.70 -3.80 6.32
C ASN A 135 -23.58 -3.01 5.65
N LYS A 136 -23.90 -2.26 4.60
CA LYS A 136 -22.94 -1.45 3.84
C LYS A 136 -22.82 -0.05 4.46
N ALA A 137 -22.83 0.02 5.80
CA ALA A 137 -23.14 1.23 6.56
C ALA A 137 -22.18 2.41 6.32
N VAL A 138 -22.62 3.33 5.44
CA VAL A 138 -22.35 4.78 5.43
C VAL A 138 -20.88 5.18 5.45
N ASP A 139 -20.34 5.47 4.25
CA ASP A 139 -19.08 6.12 3.85
C ASP A 139 -17.74 5.66 4.49
N THR A 140 -17.77 5.08 5.69
CA THR A 140 -16.62 4.88 6.56
C THR A 140 -16.42 3.43 6.94
N THR A 141 -17.52 2.70 7.21
CA THR A 141 -17.45 1.31 7.68
C THR A 141 -18.44 0.41 6.95
N PHE A 142 -18.34 -0.89 7.18
CA PHE A 142 -19.38 -1.85 6.83
C PHE A 142 -19.33 -3.03 7.79
N ASN A 143 -20.44 -3.76 7.89
CA ASN A 143 -20.57 -4.88 8.81
C ASN A 143 -20.51 -6.22 8.09
N ILE A 144 -19.86 -7.17 8.73
CA ILE A 144 -19.68 -8.53 8.24
C ILE A 144 -20.12 -9.57 9.27
N LYS A 145 -20.47 -10.76 8.78
CA LYS A 145 -20.63 -11.97 9.60
C LYS A 145 -19.80 -13.09 9.00
N LEU A 146 -19.24 -13.95 9.85
CA LEU A 146 -18.59 -15.17 9.38
C LEU A 146 -19.66 -16.19 8.96
N LYS A 147 -19.42 -16.89 7.84
CA LYS A 147 -20.27 -18.01 7.41
C LYS A 147 -19.98 -19.29 8.23
N ASN A 148 -20.78 -20.32 8.02
CA ASN A 148 -20.59 -21.67 8.58
C ASN A 148 -20.54 -21.71 10.12
N SER A 149 -21.31 -20.84 10.78
CA SER A 149 -21.40 -20.75 12.25
C SER A 149 -20.05 -20.52 12.95
N LYS A 150 -19.06 -20.00 12.22
CA LYS A 150 -17.78 -19.59 12.80
C LYS A 150 -17.99 -18.35 13.64
N LYS A 151 -17.15 -18.19 14.67
CA LYS A 151 -17.17 -17.04 15.57
C LYS A 151 -15.87 -16.26 15.42
N PHE A 152 -15.97 -14.95 15.55
CA PHE A 152 -14.80 -14.11 15.73
C PHE A 152 -14.04 -14.51 17.00
N ARG A 153 -12.73 -14.31 16.98
CA ARG A 153 -11.82 -14.62 18.09
C ARG A 153 -10.90 -13.44 18.36
N GLN A 154 -10.38 -13.37 19.58
CA GLN A 154 -9.34 -12.41 19.94
C GLN A 154 -8.15 -12.53 18.97
N GLY A 155 -7.50 -11.41 18.69
CA GLY A 155 -6.40 -11.33 17.72
C GLY A 155 -6.82 -11.17 16.26
N MET A 156 -8.11 -11.29 15.93
CA MET A 156 -8.62 -11.03 14.58
C MET A 156 -8.69 -9.54 14.22
N SER A 157 -8.70 -8.63 15.22
CA SER A 157 -8.66 -7.19 14.98
C SER A 157 -7.47 -6.83 14.09
N GLY A 158 -7.71 -6.05 13.06
CA GLY A 158 -6.75 -5.67 12.03
C GLY A 158 -6.74 -6.61 10.82
N SER A 159 -7.51 -7.70 10.82
CA SER A 159 -7.50 -8.65 9.70
C SER A 159 -8.04 -7.99 8.45
N ILE A 160 -7.36 -8.23 7.32
CA ILE A 160 -7.77 -7.70 6.03
C ILE A 160 -9.00 -8.42 5.48
N ILE A 161 -9.95 -7.65 4.99
CA ILE A 161 -11.15 -8.11 4.30
C ILE A 161 -10.95 -7.93 2.80
N THR A 162 -11.15 -9.00 2.04
CA THR A 162 -10.98 -8.98 0.58
C THR A 162 -12.23 -9.45 -0.17
N VAL A 163 -12.42 -8.94 -1.38
CA VAL A 163 -13.37 -9.46 -2.37
C VAL A 163 -12.56 -9.86 -3.60
N GLY A 164 -12.56 -11.16 -3.91
CA GLY A 164 -11.54 -11.73 -4.79
C GLY A 164 -10.16 -11.43 -4.20
N ASP A 165 -9.32 -10.75 -4.98
CA ASP A 165 -7.97 -10.35 -4.59
C ASP A 165 -7.84 -8.87 -4.22
N TYR A 166 -8.97 -8.14 -4.13
CA TYR A 166 -8.97 -6.72 -3.81
C TYR A 166 -9.26 -6.46 -2.32
N PRO A 167 -8.39 -5.73 -1.59
CA PRO A 167 -8.64 -5.35 -0.21
C PRO A 167 -9.75 -4.29 -0.14
N ILE A 168 -10.78 -4.54 0.65
CA ILE A 168 -11.90 -3.60 0.82
C ILE A 168 -11.97 -2.98 2.21
N GLY A 169 -11.22 -3.51 3.17
CA GLY A 169 -11.15 -2.92 4.51
C GLY A 169 -10.41 -3.76 5.53
N MET A 170 -10.47 -3.31 6.78
CA MET A 170 -9.80 -3.91 7.93
C MET A 170 -10.80 -4.11 9.07
N LEU A 171 -10.88 -5.32 9.64
CA LEU A 171 -11.73 -5.57 10.80
C LEU A 171 -11.24 -4.73 11.99
N VAL A 172 -12.09 -3.86 12.54
CA VAL A 172 -11.70 -3.00 13.68
C VAL A 172 -12.34 -3.45 14.99
N SER A 173 -13.61 -3.85 14.98
CA SER A 173 -14.30 -4.28 16.19
C SER A 173 -15.27 -5.42 15.92
N VAL A 174 -15.69 -6.09 16.99
CA VAL A 174 -16.66 -7.19 16.93
C VAL A 174 -17.66 -7.01 18.07
N GLU A 175 -18.94 -7.01 17.72
CA GLU A 175 -20.05 -6.99 18.66
C GLU A 175 -20.93 -8.24 18.43
N GLY A 176 -20.90 -9.16 19.39
CA GLY A 176 -21.60 -10.45 19.28
C GLY A 176 -21.09 -11.28 18.10
N ASN A 177 -21.90 -11.42 17.05
CA ASN A 177 -21.54 -12.14 15.81
C ASN A 177 -21.38 -11.20 14.60
N THR A 178 -21.29 -9.90 14.83
CA THR A 178 -21.14 -8.89 13.78
C THR A 178 -19.77 -8.23 13.92
N GLY A 179 -18.98 -8.26 12.86
CA GLY A 179 -17.71 -7.54 12.78
C GLY A 179 -17.89 -6.21 12.07
N THR A 180 -17.33 -5.14 12.62
CA THR A 180 -17.29 -3.81 11.98
C THR A 180 -15.95 -3.66 11.28
N VAL A 181 -15.99 -3.26 10.01
CA VAL A 181 -14.83 -3.16 9.12
C VAL A 181 -14.65 -1.71 8.72
N LEU A 182 -13.46 -1.16 8.93
CA LEU A 182 -13.08 0.16 8.43
C LEU A 182 -12.71 0.03 6.94
N ARG A 183 -13.33 0.86 6.10
CA ARG A 183 -13.14 0.78 4.65
C ARG A 183 -11.72 1.21 4.23
N MET A 184 -11.23 0.59 3.16
CA MET A 184 -9.88 0.85 2.64
C MET A 184 -9.70 2.29 2.11
N ASP A 185 -10.71 2.81 1.42
CA ASP A 185 -10.73 4.21 0.95
C ASP A 185 -10.72 5.20 2.12
N MET A 186 -11.55 4.95 3.13
CA MET A 186 -11.57 5.77 4.34
C MET A 186 -10.21 5.78 5.06
N MET A 187 -9.54 4.61 5.18
CA MET A 187 -8.18 4.53 5.73
C MET A 187 -7.18 5.37 4.92
N ALA A 188 -7.28 5.33 3.59
CA ALA A 188 -6.42 6.11 2.71
C ALA A 188 -6.65 7.61 2.88
N ASP A 189 -7.91 8.03 2.98
CA ASP A 189 -8.30 9.44 3.09
C ASP A 189 -7.91 10.07 4.42
N ILE A 190 -8.23 9.42 5.55
CA ILE A 190 -7.90 9.98 6.88
C ILE A 190 -6.40 10.03 7.14
N SER A 191 -5.65 9.08 6.60
CA SER A 191 -4.19 9.01 6.78
C SER A 191 -3.43 9.92 5.83
N ARG A 192 -4.08 10.42 4.77
CA ARG A 192 -3.45 11.12 3.64
C ARG A 192 -2.50 12.23 4.06
N ARG A 193 -2.92 13.12 4.96
CA ARG A 193 -2.09 14.26 5.40
C ARG A 193 -0.77 13.81 6.03
N VAL A 194 -0.80 12.75 6.82
CA VAL A 194 0.41 12.22 7.48
C VAL A 194 1.28 11.50 6.45
N ILE A 195 0.66 10.71 5.58
CA ILE A 195 1.33 9.91 4.56
C ILE A 195 2.05 10.77 3.51
N LEU A 196 1.45 11.89 3.09
CA LEU A 196 2.04 12.80 2.10
C LEU A 196 3.40 13.37 2.53
N ARG A 197 3.68 13.45 3.83
CA ARG A 197 5.00 13.88 4.34
C ARG A 197 6.13 12.90 4.04
N TYR A 198 5.80 11.67 3.69
CA TYR A 198 6.75 10.60 3.37
C TYR A 198 6.73 10.19 1.90
N ALA A 199 5.80 10.74 1.12
CA ALA A 199 5.59 10.40 -0.27
C ALA A 199 6.59 11.13 -1.18
N THR A 200 7.02 10.46 -2.23
CA THR A 200 7.73 11.08 -3.35
C THR A 200 6.80 12.01 -4.12
N ASP A 201 7.35 12.91 -4.93
CA ASP A 201 6.54 13.85 -5.71
C ASP A 201 5.60 13.15 -6.70
N LEU A 202 6.03 12.03 -7.28
CA LEU A 202 5.18 11.20 -8.13
C LEU A 202 3.98 10.65 -7.35
N GLU A 203 4.20 10.12 -6.15
CA GLU A 203 3.14 9.56 -5.31
C GLU A 203 2.20 10.64 -4.76
N LYS A 204 2.72 11.84 -4.43
CA LYS A 204 1.88 13.00 -4.05
C LYS A 204 0.88 13.31 -5.17
N ILE A 205 1.38 13.37 -6.42
CA ILE A 205 0.56 13.61 -7.62
C ILE A 205 -0.47 12.49 -7.82
N GLU A 206 -0.07 11.22 -7.70
CA GLU A 206 -0.97 10.05 -7.80
C GLU A 206 -2.06 10.06 -6.73
N MET A 207 -1.70 10.44 -5.50
CA MET A 207 -2.66 10.63 -4.41
C MET A 207 -3.55 11.86 -4.63
N GLY A 208 -3.27 12.71 -5.62
CA GLY A 208 -4.07 13.87 -5.98
C GLY A 208 -3.74 15.12 -5.15
N ASP A 209 -2.54 15.17 -4.56
CA ASP A 209 -2.01 16.39 -4.00
C ASP A 209 -1.49 17.27 -5.14
N LEU A 210 -2.26 18.34 -5.42
CA LEU A 210 -1.95 19.34 -6.45
C LEU A 210 -1.41 20.62 -5.82
N SER A 211 -0.96 20.58 -4.56
CA SER A 211 -0.34 21.75 -3.94
C SER A 211 0.83 22.18 -4.81
N LYS A 212 0.70 23.35 -5.45
CA LYS A 212 1.84 24.09 -5.98
C LYS A 212 2.77 24.28 -4.79
N GLU A 213 3.99 23.74 -4.86
CA GLU A 213 5.03 24.15 -3.94
C GLU A 213 5.33 25.64 -4.24
N GLU A 214 4.64 26.54 -3.54
CA GLU A 214 5.13 27.90 -3.29
C GLU A 214 6.32 27.81 -2.35
N SER A 215 7.47 27.38 -2.89
CA SER A 215 8.81 27.79 -2.48
C SER A 215 9.83 26.94 -3.22
N ALA A 216 10.15 27.39 -4.42
CA ALA A 216 11.53 27.30 -4.88
C ALA A 216 12.38 28.11 -3.89
N ASP A 217 12.83 27.47 -2.82
CA ASP A 217 14.03 27.92 -2.13
C ASP A 217 15.18 27.63 -3.11
N GLU A 218 15.70 28.70 -3.70
CA GLU A 218 16.95 28.67 -4.44
C GLU A 218 18.03 28.02 -3.54
N ASN A 219 18.72 27.03 -4.08
CA ASN A 219 19.86 26.31 -3.49
C ASN A 219 19.51 25.09 -2.60
N LYS A 220 19.25 23.94 -3.23
CA LYS A 220 19.65 22.66 -2.64
C LYS A 220 20.16 21.67 -3.68
N VAL A 221 21.47 21.72 -3.89
CA VAL A 221 22.25 20.66 -4.54
C VAL A 221 22.20 19.44 -3.61
N VAL A 222 21.58 18.35 -4.05
CA VAL A 222 21.70 17.04 -3.40
C VAL A 222 22.10 16.01 -4.45
N SER A 223 23.38 15.64 -4.40
CA SER A 223 23.96 14.49 -5.08
C SER A 223 23.53 13.18 -4.42
N THR A 224 23.19 12.16 -5.20
CA THR A 224 22.97 10.78 -4.71
C THR A 224 23.74 9.76 -5.58
N PRO A 225 24.36 8.71 -5.00
CA PRO A 225 25.29 7.81 -5.70
C PRO A 225 24.60 6.69 -6.50
N PRO A 226 25.32 5.97 -7.40
CA PRO A 226 24.72 5.20 -8.49
C PRO A 226 24.37 3.75 -8.11
N GLY A 227 23.22 3.23 -8.61
CA GLY A 227 22.83 1.85 -8.28
C GLY A 227 21.65 1.11 -8.96
N LYS A 228 20.99 1.61 -10.04
CA LYS A 228 20.10 0.87 -11.00
C LYS A 228 18.77 0.24 -10.49
N PRO A 229 17.74 -0.04 -11.35
CA PRO A 229 17.71 -0.03 -12.82
C PRO A 229 16.78 1.02 -13.48
N VAL A 230 17.14 1.34 -14.71
CA VAL A 230 16.68 2.50 -15.50
C VAL A 230 15.53 2.09 -16.41
N ILE A 231 14.37 2.73 -16.24
CA ILE A 231 13.31 2.82 -17.26
C ILE A 231 13.96 3.48 -18.48
N LYS A 232 13.88 2.87 -19.67
CA LYS A 232 14.44 3.42 -20.92
C LYS A 232 13.72 4.71 -21.30
N ILE A 233 14.11 5.80 -20.65
CA ILE A 233 14.01 7.16 -21.17
C ILE A 233 14.99 7.19 -22.35
N LYS A 234 14.60 7.76 -23.50
CA LYS A 234 15.58 8.10 -24.54
C LYS A 234 16.65 8.94 -23.85
N GLN A 235 17.83 8.37 -23.62
CA GLN A 235 18.96 9.10 -23.08
C GLN A 235 19.29 10.17 -24.12
N TYR A 236 19.02 11.43 -23.77
CA TYR A 236 19.70 12.54 -24.40
C TYR A 236 21.17 12.39 -23.99
N ASN A 237 22.05 12.17 -24.96
CA ASN A 237 23.47 12.00 -24.68
C ASN A 237 23.99 13.30 -24.09
N GLU A 238 24.55 13.24 -22.87
CA GLU A 238 25.19 14.36 -22.17
C GLU A 238 26.42 14.92 -22.93
N SER A 239 26.88 14.19 -23.95
CA SER A 239 27.92 14.62 -24.90
C SER A 239 27.42 15.53 -26.02
N GLU A 240 26.11 15.68 -26.19
CA GLU A 240 25.52 16.67 -27.09
C GLU A 240 25.13 17.89 -26.27
N LYS A 241 26.12 18.75 -25.97
CA LYS A 241 25.79 20.14 -25.63
C LYS A 241 24.88 20.65 -26.75
N PRO A 242 23.68 21.17 -26.46
CA PRO A 242 22.87 21.80 -27.49
C PRO A 242 23.71 22.95 -28.08
N SER A 243 24.19 22.75 -29.30
CA SER A 243 24.94 23.77 -30.01
C SER A 243 23.94 24.78 -30.54
N PHE A 244 23.84 25.92 -29.84
CA PHE A 244 23.05 27.04 -30.31
C PHE A 244 23.82 27.75 -31.42
N GLU A 245 23.38 27.61 -32.67
CA GLU A 245 23.95 28.33 -33.80
C GLU A 245 23.16 29.63 -34.04
N GLY A 246 23.82 30.80 -34.02
CA GLY A 246 23.19 32.10 -34.25
C GLY A 246 23.91 33.26 -33.55
N ARG A 247 23.38 34.49 -33.68
CA ARG A 247 23.96 35.72 -33.06
C ARG A 247 23.83 35.77 -31.52
N LEU A 248 23.15 34.79 -30.93
CA LEU A 248 22.97 34.60 -29.48
C LEU A 248 23.76 33.35 -29.05
N SER A 249 25.07 33.37 -29.28
CA SER A 249 25.96 32.22 -29.08
C SER A 249 26.41 31.99 -27.63
N GLU A 250 25.96 32.84 -26.69
CA GLU A 250 26.21 32.70 -25.26
C GLU A 250 24.88 32.72 -24.50
N GLY A 251 24.65 31.70 -23.68
CA GLY A 251 23.45 31.58 -22.85
C GLY A 251 23.62 30.49 -21.79
N GLU A 252 22.85 30.58 -20.71
CA GLU A 252 22.77 29.56 -19.68
C GLU A 252 21.62 28.60 -20.00
N THR A 253 21.88 27.29 -20.02
CA THR A 253 20.81 26.29 -20.13
C THR A 253 20.35 25.91 -18.73
N LYS A 254 19.05 26.03 -18.46
CA LYS A 254 18.42 25.55 -17.23
C LYS A 254 17.44 24.44 -17.55
N ASP A 255 17.68 23.28 -16.96
CA ASP A 255 16.81 22.11 -17.12
C ASP A 255 15.69 22.15 -16.09
N TYR A 256 14.44 22.01 -16.56
CA TYR A 256 13.26 21.94 -15.71
C TYR A 256 12.57 20.59 -15.88
N LYS A 257 12.37 19.86 -14.77
CA LYS A 257 11.61 18.61 -14.77
C LYS A 257 10.15 18.87 -14.43
N ILE A 258 9.25 18.61 -15.38
CA ILE A 258 7.81 18.74 -15.19
C ILE A 258 7.21 17.34 -14.99
N LEU A 259 6.47 17.13 -13.90
CA LEU A 259 5.70 15.92 -13.63
C LEU A 259 4.20 16.24 -13.66
N ALA A 260 3.42 15.37 -14.31
CA ALA A 260 2.02 15.61 -14.62
C ALA A 260 1.14 14.38 -14.37
N ARG A 261 -0.07 14.59 -13.86
CA ARG A 261 -1.13 13.57 -13.86
C ARG A 261 -2.02 13.74 -15.08
N GLY A 262 -2.14 12.70 -15.89
CA GLY A 262 -3.07 12.66 -17.03
C GLY A 262 -2.80 13.76 -18.07
N ASN A 263 -3.86 14.28 -18.68
CA ASN A 263 -3.80 15.28 -19.75
C ASN A 263 -3.73 16.72 -19.20
N THR A 264 -2.77 16.99 -18.31
CA THR A 264 -2.56 18.36 -17.80
C THR A 264 -1.77 19.17 -18.82
N ALA A 265 -2.34 20.27 -19.33
CA ALA A 265 -1.64 21.19 -20.22
C ALA A 265 -0.79 22.19 -19.42
N TYR A 266 0.46 22.38 -19.84
CA TYR A 266 1.40 23.33 -19.23
C TYR A 266 1.64 24.51 -20.17
N ARG A 267 1.67 25.72 -19.61
CA ARG A 267 2.15 26.92 -20.30
C ARG A 267 3.41 27.40 -19.61
N ILE A 268 4.53 27.35 -20.32
CA ILE A 268 5.80 27.93 -19.88
C ILE A 268 5.76 29.42 -20.25
N ILE A 269 5.95 30.29 -19.27
CA ILE A 269 6.03 31.74 -19.46
C ILE A 269 7.43 32.17 -19.03
N SER A 270 8.22 32.69 -19.96
CA SER A 270 9.51 33.31 -19.66
C SER A 270 9.35 34.82 -19.53
N GLU A 271 10.18 35.45 -18.69
CA GLU A 271 10.30 36.91 -18.73
C GLU A 271 10.81 37.35 -20.11
N PRO A 272 10.36 38.50 -20.62
CA PRO A 272 10.89 39.04 -21.86
C PRO A 272 12.39 39.34 -21.69
N GLN A 273 13.19 38.82 -22.62
CA GLN A 273 14.62 39.13 -22.67
C GLN A 273 14.79 40.65 -22.82
N ARG A 274 15.54 41.28 -21.90
CA ARG A 274 15.87 42.71 -21.91
C ARG A 274 17.20 42.96 -22.59
#